data_AF-A0A536R6F2-F1
#
_entry.id   AF-A0A536R6F2-F1
#
_cell.length_a   1.000
_cell.length_b   1.000
_cell.length_c   1.000
_cell.angle_alpha   90.00
_cell.angle_beta   90.00
_cell.angle_gamma   90.00
#
_symmetry.space_group_name_H-M   'P 1'
#
loop_
_entity.id
_entity.type
_entity.pdbx_description
1 polymer ?
#
loop_
_entity_poly.entity_id
_entity_poly.type
_entity_poly.pdbx_seq_one_letter_code
_entity_poly.pdbx_strand_id
1 'polypeptide(L)'
;MTEPAYTLFHRIGEPESARVRSRVVELGLKTRIDFQNAETDGKDELVRLGGSATPALWDGKALTVGEAAVARKLLTIEPEPGPEREDGW
;
A
#
# COMPACT_ATOMS: atom_id res chain seq x y z
N MET A 1 5.29 -7.17 16.74
CA MET A 1 4.56 -6.58 15.62
C MET A 1 5.54 -6.50 14.47
N THR A 2 5.29 -7.21 13.38
CA THR A 2 6.14 -7.18 12.18
C THR A 2 5.88 -5.85 11.49
N GLU A 3 6.93 -5.11 11.11
CA GLU A 3 6.76 -3.88 10.34
C GLU A 3 6.06 -4.21 9.01
N PRO A 4 5.15 -3.34 8.52
CA PRO A 4 4.46 -3.57 7.26
C PRO A 4 5.48 -3.70 6.13
N ALA A 5 5.37 -4.79 5.37
CA ALA A 5 6.33 -5.11 4.30
C ALA A 5 6.22 -4.19 3.08
N TYR A 6 5.16 -3.37 3.01
CA TYR A 6 4.86 -2.48 1.90
C TYR A 6 4.51 -1.09 2.40
N THR A 7 4.84 -0.09 1.60
CA THR A 7 4.46 1.31 1.86
C THR A 7 3.74 1.86 0.64
N LEU A 8 2.51 2.33 0.82
CA LEU A 8 1.74 3.04 -0.19
C LEU A 8 1.85 4.55 0.04
N PHE A 9 2.56 5.22 -0.86
CA PHE A 9 2.57 6.67 -0.96
C PHE A 9 1.34 7.16 -1.73
N HIS A 10 0.57 8.05 -1.11
CA HIS A 10 -0.68 8.55 -1.67
C HIS A 10 -0.86 10.05 -1.39
N ARG A 11 -1.79 10.70 -2.10
CA ARG A 11 -2.26 12.06 -1.79
C ARG A 11 -3.75 12.04 -1.48
N ILE A 12 -4.19 12.89 -0.54
CA ILE A 12 -5.60 12.88 -0.09
C ILE A 12 -6.54 13.37 -1.19
N GLY A 13 -6.15 14.43 -1.91
CA GLY A 13 -6.95 15.03 -2.98
C GLY A 13 -6.84 14.34 -4.34
N GLU A 14 -6.06 13.26 -4.46
CA GLU A 14 -5.80 12.59 -5.74
C GLU A 14 -6.76 11.40 -5.95
N PRO A 15 -7.62 11.42 -7.00
CA PRO A 15 -8.61 10.37 -7.23
C PRO A 15 -7.99 8.99 -7.41
N GLU A 16 -6.86 8.89 -8.09
CA GLU A 16 -6.12 7.65 -8.34
C GLU A 16 -5.63 7.03 -7.02
N SER A 17 -5.06 7.85 -6.13
CA SER A 17 -4.74 7.48 -4.76
C SER A 17 -5.94 6.98 -3.98
N ALA A 18 -7.10 7.64 -4.10
CA ALA A 18 -8.32 7.21 -3.43
C ALA A 18 -8.76 5.81 -3.91
N ARG A 19 -8.73 5.54 -5.22
CA ARG A 19 -9.07 4.21 -5.78
C ARG A 19 -8.13 3.12 -5.27
N VAL A 20 -6.81 3.39 -5.25
CA VAL A 20 -5.83 2.41 -4.74
C VAL A 20 -6.05 2.13 -3.26
N ARG A 21 -6.30 3.15 -2.43
CA ARG A 21 -6.60 2.95 -1.00
C ARG A 21 -7.84 2.07 -0.80
N SER A 22 -8.92 2.33 -1.54
CA SER A 22 -10.12 1.49 -1.50
C SER A 22 -9.80 0.04 -1.88
N ARG A 23 -8.99 -0.15 -2.93
CA ARG A 23 -8.59 -1.49 -3.38
C ARG A 23 -7.79 -2.27 -2.34
N VAL A 24 -6.90 -1.61 -1.60
CA VAL A 24 -6.18 -2.23 -0.47
C VAL A 24 -7.15 -2.75 0.59
N VAL A 25 -8.20 -1.99 0.90
CA VAL A 25 -9.23 -2.41 1.87
C VAL A 25 -10.01 -3.60 1.35
N GLU A 26 -10.46 -3.56 0.09
CA GLU A 26 -11.20 -4.65 -0.55
C GLU A 26 -10.44 -5.97 -0.56
N LEU A 27 -9.11 -5.90 -0.69
CA LEU A 27 -8.23 -7.07 -0.70
C LEU A 27 -7.79 -7.52 0.71
N GLY A 28 -8.22 -6.84 1.77
CA GLY A 28 -7.84 -7.17 3.15
C GLY A 28 -6.36 -6.90 3.48
N LEU A 29 -5.70 -6.02 2.73
CA LEU A 29 -4.25 -5.79 2.82
C LEU A 29 -3.84 -4.69 3.81
N LYS A 30 -4.77 -4.16 4.61
CA LYS A 30 -4.50 -3.03 5.52
C LYS A 30 -3.39 -3.28 6.54
N THR A 31 -3.20 -4.52 7.00
CA THR A 31 -2.14 -4.83 7.98
C THR A 31 -0.76 -4.99 7.32
N ARG A 32 -0.74 -5.20 6.00
CA ARG A 32 0.48 -5.41 5.20
C ARG A 32 1.07 -4.12 4.65
N ILE A 33 0.23 -3.09 4.47
CA ILE A 33 0.57 -1.87 3.73
C ILE A 33 0.46 -0.67 4.66
N ASP A 34 1.59 -0.01 4.88
CA ASP A 34 1.64 1.28 5.55
C ASP A 34 1.21 2.40 4.60
N PHE A 35 0.33 3.30 5.05
CA PHE A 35 -0.18 4.39 4.23
C PHE A 35 0.57 5.67 4.59
N GLN A 36 1.32 6.18 3.64
CA GLN A 36 2.15 7.37 3.81
C GLN A 36 1.67 8.49 2.90
N ASN A 37 1.26 9.61 3.48
CA ASN A 37 0.83 10.75 2.67
C ASN A 37 2.06 11.45 2.07
N ALA A 38 2.15 11.51 0.74
CA ALA A 38 3.28 12.09 0.02
C ALA A 38 3.40 13.62 0.15
N GLU A 39 2.44 14.29 0.77
CA GLU A 39 2.48 15.73 1.06
C GLU A 39 2.92 16.02 2.51
N THR A 40 2.87 15.02 3.39
CA THR A 40 3.24 15.15 4.80
C THR A 40 4.29 14.08 5.15
N ASP A 41 3.85 12.95 5.67
CA ASP A 41 4.67 11.96 6.37
C ASP A 41 5.59 11.18 5.42
N GLY A 42 5.11 10.91 4.20
CA GLY A 42 5.80 10.14 3.18
C GLY A 42 6.58 10.97 2.18
N LYS A 43 6.60 12.30 2.30
CA LYS A 43 7.16 13.19 1.27
C LYS A 43 8.65 12.93 1.03
N ASP A 44 9.44 13.01 2.10
CA ASP A 44 10.90 12.89 2.00
C ASP A 44 11.32 11.46 1.66
N GLU A 45 10.60 10.45 2.18
CA GLU A 45 10.86 9.05 1.88
C GLU A 45 10.54 8.70 0.41
N LEU A 46 9.44 9.21 -0.15
CA LEU A 46 9.11 9.02 -1.56
C LEU A 46 10.23 9.56 -2.46
N VAL A 47 10.75 10.76 -2.16
CA VAL A 47 11.87 11.37 -2.89
C VAL A 47 13.16 10.56 -2.71
N ARG A 48 13.45 10.09 -1.49
CA ARG A 48 14.63 9.25 -1.19
C ARG A 48 14.63 7.95 -1.99
N LEU A 49 13.44 7.37 -2.22
CA LEU A 49 13.24 6.17 -3.04
C LEU A 49 13.21 6.47 -4.56
N GLY A 50 13.46 7.72 -4.97
CA GLY A 50 13.50 8.15 -6.37
C GLY A 50 12.13 8.41 -6.99
N GLY A 51 11.07 8.46 -6.18
CA GLY A 51 9.70 8.74 -6.62
C GLY A 51 9.33 10.22 -6.59
N SER A 52 8.36 10.61 -7.41
CA SER A 52 7.80 11.97 -7.45
C SER A 52 6.28 12.00 -7.69
N ALA A 53 5.71 10.88 -8.12
CA ALA A 53 4.30 10.73 -8.44
C ALA A 53 3.62 9.74 -7.47
N THR A 54 2.32 9.94 -7.30
CA THR A 54 1.43 9.06 -6.55
C THR A 54 0.29 8.63 -7.47
N PRO A 55 -0.39 7.50 -7.18
CA PRO A 55 -0.05 6.53 -6.13
C PRO A 55 1.25 5.78 -6.44
N ALA A 56 2.04 5.47 -5.40
CA ALA A 56 3.27 4.68 -5.55
C ALA A 56 3.39 3.66 -4.42
N LEU A 57 3.76 2.42 -4.75
CA LEU A 57 3.91 1.32 -3.82
C LEU A 57 5.37 0.88 -3.75
N TRP A 58 5.96 0.94 -2.56
CA TRP A 58 7.25 0.37 -2.24
C TRP A 58 7.07 -1.03 -1.65
N ASP A 59 7.81 -2.02 -2.16
CA ASP A 59 7.77 -3.42 -1.71
C ASP A 59 9.02 -3.87 -0.93
N GLY A 60 9.81 -2.91 -0.45
CA GLY A 60 11.11 -3.18 0.16
C GLY A 60 12.28 -3.28 -0.83
N LYS A 61 12.00 -3.32 -2.14
CA LYS A 61 13.04 -3.45 -3.18
C LYS A 61 12.86 -2.49 -4.36
N ALA A 62 11.63 -2.27 -4.81
CA ALA A 62 11.31 -1.46 -5.97
C ALA A 62 10.09 -0.58 -5.73
N LEU A 63 10.11 0.61 -6.33
CA LEU A 63 9.00 1.54 -6.32
C LEU A 63 8.14 1.33 -7.58
N THR A 64 6.89 0.92 -7.39
CA THR A 64 5.88 0.80 -8.46
C THR A 64 5.02 2.05 -8.47
N VAL A 65 4.96 2.77 -9.60
CA VAL A 65 4.29 4.08 -9.69
C VAL A 65 3.10 4.03 -10.64
N GLY A 66 2.00 4.70 -10.27
CA GLY A 66 0.79 4.87 -11.06
C GLY A 66 -0.32 3.86 -10.73
N GLU A 67 -1.58 4.29 -10.87
CA GLU A 67 -2.77 3.52 -10.44
C GLU A 67 -2.76 2.07 -10.98
N ALA A 68 -2.66 1.90 -12.29
CA ALA A 68 -2.78 0.60 -12.93
C ALA A 68 -1.65 -0.37 -12.54
N ALA A 69 -0.42 0.13 -12.41
CA ALA A 69 0.73 -0.68 -12.03
C ALA A 69 0.64 -1.09 -10.56
N VAL A 70 0.27 -0.17 -9.68
CA VAL A 70 0.05 -0.45 -8.26
C VAL A 70 -1.10 -1.44 -8.09
N ALA A 71 -2.23 -1.24 -8.77
CA ALA A 71 -3.37 -2.15 -8.70
C ALA A 71 -3.02 -3.58 -9.10
N ARG A 72 -2.18 -3.77 -10.14
CA ARG A 72 -1.68 -5.10 -10.53
C ARG A 72 -0.79 -5.71 -9.45
N LYS A 73 0.09 -4.91 -8.85
CA LYS A 73 0.99 -5.37 -7.78
C LYS A 73 0.21 -5.79 -6.53
N LEU A 74 -0.88 -5.09 -6.17
CA LEU A 74 -1.73 -5.48 -5.04
C LEU A 74 -2.30 -6.91 -5.17
N LEU A 75 -2.58 -7.36 -6.40
CA LEU A 75 -3.08 -8.72 -6.65
C LEU A 75 -2.05 -9.82 -6.39
N THR A 76 -0.77 -9.48 -6.25
CA THR A 76 0.30 -10.44 -5.94
C THR A 76 0.62 -10.52 -4.46
N ILE A 77 -0.03 -9.71 -3.61
CA ILE A 77 0.22 -9.68 -2.17
C ILE A 77 -0.79 -10.61 -1.51
N GLU A 78 -0.28 -11.59 -0.77
CA GLU A 78 -1.13 -12.44 0.03
C GLU A 78 -1.60 -11.70 1.30
N PRO A 79 -2.91 -11.70 1.59
CA PRO A 79 -3.40 -11.18 2.86
C PRO A 79 -2.78 -11.99 4.01
N GLU A 80 -2.70 -11.40 5.20
CA GLU A 80 -2.37 -12.22 6.38
C GLU A 80 -3.43 -13.31 6.54
N PRO A 81 -3.03 -14.56 6.86
CA PRO A 81 -4.00 -15.53 7.32
C PRO A 81 -4.71 -14.88 8.52
N GLY A 82 -6.02 -14.72 8.40
CA GLY A 82 -6.83 -14.30 9.55
C GLY A 82 -6.60 -15.26 10.70
N PRO A 83 -6.91 -14.87 11.96
CA PRO A 83 -6.90 -15.85 13.04
C PRO A 83 -7.72 -17.05 12.57
N GLU A 84 -7.11 -18.25 12.61
CA GLU A 84 -7.84 -19.50 12.46
C GLU A 84 -9.09 -19.33 13.31
N ARG A 85 -10.26 -19.37 12.67
CA ARG A 85 -11.48 -19.48 13.45
C ARG A 85 -11.30 -20.81 14.15
N GLU A 86 -11.08 -20.76 15.46
CA GLU A 86 -11.34 -21.90 16.30
C GLU A 86 -12.82 -22.21 16.10
N ASP A 87 -13.14 -23.05 15.12
CA ASP A 87 -14.42 -23.72 14.95
C ASP A 87 -14.56 -24.66 16.16
N GLY A 88 -14.85 -24.06 17.32
CA GLY A 88 -15.27 -24.74 18.52
C GLY A 88 -16.67 -25.31 18.28
N TRP A 89 -16.75 -26.64 18.39
CA TRP A 89 -17.98 -27.45 18.41
C TRP A 89 -19.09 -26.90 19.31
#